data_AF-A0A235HN57-F1
#
_entry.id   AF-A0A235HN57-F1
#
_cell.length_a   1.000
_cell.length_b   1.000
_cell.length_c   1.000
_cell.angle_alpha   90.00
_cell.angle_beta   90.00
_cell.angle_gamma   90.00
#
_symmetry.space_group_name_H-M   'P 1'
#
loop_
_entity.id
_entity.type
_entity.pdbx_description
1 polymer ?
#
loop_
_entity_poly.entity_id
_entity_poly.type
_entity_poly.pdbx_seq_one_letter_code
_entity_poly.pdbx_strand_id
1 'polypeptide(L)' 'MAIAFSPDGKTLFTSGYEKIVKHWDFETGNCLQTLRPARPHEGMIITEAIGLAEAEVATLKVLGALEVN' A
#
# COMPACT_ATOMS: atom_id res chain seq x y z
N MET A 1 -13.33 -9.18 -2.20
CA MET A 1 -13.37 -8.18 -3.29
C MET A 1 -14.74 -7.53 -3.27
N ALA A 2 -14.82 -6.22 -3.49
CA ALA A 2 -16.06 -5.47 -3.38
C ALA A 2 -16.06 -4.21 -4.26
N ILE A 3 -17.25 -3.77 -4.61
CA ILE A 3 -17.55 -2.56 -5.36
C ILE A 3 -18.75 -1.87 -4.70
N ALA A 4 -18.69 -0.55 -4.57
CA ALA A 4 -19.78 0.22 -3.96
C ALA A 4 -19.87 1.62 -4.55
N PHE A 5 -21.08 2.09 -4.77
CA PHE A 5 -21.35 3.47 -5.14
C PHE A 5 -21.62 4.34 -3.91
N SER A 6 -21.31 5.63 -4.00
CA SER A 6 -21.85 6.62 -3.07
C SER A 6 -23.38 6.72 -3.21
N PRO A 7 -24.09 7.18 -2.16
CA PRO A 7 -25.55 7.33 -2.23
C PRO A 7 -26.04 8.25 -3.35
N ASP A 8 -25.22 9.22 -3.79
CA ASP A 8 -25.53 10.13 -4.90
C ASP A 8 -25.10 9.60 -6.28
N GLY A 9 -24.48 8.42 -6.35
CA GLY A 9 -24.08 7.74 -7.59
C GLY A 9 -22.89 8.35 -8.32
N LYS A 10 -22.31 9.45 -7.84
CA LYS A 10 -21.21 10.16 -8.51
C LYS A 10 -19.85 9.51 -8.29
N THR A 11 -19.73 8.76 -7.20
CA THR A 11 -18.48 8.17 -6.76
C THR A 11 -18.56 6.66 -6.76
N LEU A 12 -17.51 6.02 -7.28
CA LEU A 12 -17.34 4.57 -7.23
C LEU A 12 -16.12 4.21 -6.36
N PHE A 13 -16.30 3.25 -5.48
CA PHE A 13 -15.23 2.62 -4.72
C PHE A 13 -15.02 1.19 -5.19
N THR A 14 -13.77 0.82 -5.47
CA THR A 14 -13.40 -0.57 -5.80
C THR A 14 -12.30 -1.07 -4.88
N SER A 15 -12.38 -2.33 -4.47
CA SER A 15 -11.36 -3.00 -3.64
C SER A 15 -10.83 -4.25 -4.33
N GLY A 16 -9.52 -4.48 -4.24
CA GLY A 16 -8.84 -5.64 -4.83
C GLY A 16 -8.10 -6.50 -3.81
N TYR A 17 -7.52 -7.61 -4.26
CA TYR A 17 -6.68 -8.49 -3.43
C TYR A 17 -5.41 -7.81 -2.92
N GLU A 18 -4.95 -6.77 -3.63
CA GLU A 18 -3.75 -6.01 -3.29
C GLU A 18 -3.94 -5.09 -2.07
N LYS A 19 -5.08 -5.20 -1.37
CA LYS A 19 -5.50 -4.34 -0.24
C LYS A 19 -5.58 -2.86 -0.62
N ILE A 20 -5.66 -2.58 -1.92
CA ILE A 20 -5.83 -1.25 -2.47
C ILE A 20 -7.33 -0.99 -2.62
N VAL A 21 -7.75 0.20 -2.19
CA VAL A 21 -9.07 0.75 -2.50
C VAL A 21 -8.89 1.91 -3.45
N LYS A 22 -9.58 1.89 -4.58
CA LYS A 22 -9.60 3.00 -5.53
C LYS A 22 -10.92 3.76 -5.41
N HIS A 23 -10.80 5.07 -5.45
CA HIS A 23 -11.88 6.04 -5.45
C HIS A 23 -11.92 6.67 -6.85
N TRP A 24 -13.07 6.57 -7.50
CA TRP A 24 -13.27 7.00 -8.87
C TRP A 24 -14.40 8.01 -8.96
N ASP A 25 -14.23 8.98 -9.85
CA ASP A 25 -15.33 9.75 -10.40
C ASP A 25 -16.04 8.88 -11.45
N PHE A 26 -17.33 8.63 -11.26
CA PHE A 26 -18.06 7.68 -12.10
C PHE A 26 -18.37 8.24 -13.48
N GLU A 27 -18.69 9.54 -13.59
CA GLU A 27 -19.08 10.16 -14.86
C GLU A 27 -17.91 10.26 -15.84
N THR A 28 -16.73 10.61 -15.32
CA THR A 28 -15.51 10.81 -16.13
C THR A 28 -14.63 9.57 -16.19
N GLY A 29 -14.81 8.62 -15.27
CA GLY A 29 -13.96 7.43 -15.14
C GLY A 29 -12.58 7.70 -14.52
N ASN A 30 -12.34 8.93 -14.05
CA ASN A 30 -11.05 9.30 -13.47
C ASN A 30 -10.83 8.66 -12.09
N CYS A 31 -9.65 8.08 -11.87
CA CYS A 31 -9.23 7.64 -10.54
C CYS A 31 -8.84 8.87 -9.72
N LEU A 32 -9.70 9.30 -8.81
CA LEU A 32 -9.48 10.45 -7.96
C LEU A 32 -8.45 10.16 -6.87
N GLN A 33 -8.47 8.95 -6.31
CA GLN A 33 -7.56 8.57 -5.25
C GLN A 33 -7.32 7.06 -5.21
N THR A 34 -6.10 6.67 -4.86
CA THR A 34 -5.75 5.29 -4.55
C THR A 34 -5.33 5.20 -3.09
N LEU A 35 -6.18 4.59 -2.26
CA LEU A 35 -5.88 4.26 -0.87
C LEU A 35 -5.07 2.97 -0.84
N ARG A 36 -3.85 3.06 -0.30
CA ARG A 36 -2.93 1.94 -0.15
C ARG A 36 -2.79 1.60 1.34
N PRO A 37 -2.55 0.33 1.69
CA PRO A 37 -2.20 0.00 3.06
C PRO A 37 -0.88 0.69 3.44
N ALA A 38 -0.71 0.97 4.74
CA ALA A 38 0.56 1.48 5.25
C ALA A 38 1.68 0.47 4.96
N ARG A 39 2.83 0.97 4.52
CA ARG A 39 4.05 0.19 4.31
C ARG A 39 5.11 0.69 5.29
N PRO A 40 5.03 0.29 6.57
CA PRO A 40 5.85 0.88 7.64
C PRO A 40 7.35 0.63 7.49
N HIS A 41 7.73 -0.41 6.72
CA HIS A 41 9.13 -0.78 6.51
C HIS A 41 9.71 -0.22 5.20
N GLU A 42 8.89 0.35 4.33
CA GLU A 42 9.35 0.90 3.06
C GLU A 42 10.24 2.12 3.32
N GLY A 43 11.48 2.07 2.86
CA GLY A 43 12.50 3.09 3.10
C GLY A 43 13.13 3.07 4.49
N MET A 44 12.78 2.11 5.36
CA MET A 44 13.37 1.98 6.70
C MET A 44 14.85 1.62 6.59
N ILE A 45 15.75 2.42 7.16
CA ILE A 45 17.19 2.15 7.13
C ILE A 45 17.56 1.14 8.23
N ILE A 46 18.28 0.07 7.87
CA ILE A 46 18.65 -1.02 8.79
C ILE A 46 20.16 -1.29 8.91
N THR A 47 21.02 -0.47 8.30
CA THR A 47 22.49 -0.68 8.22
C THR A 47 23.16 -0.97 9.56
N GLU A 48 22.72 -0.34 10.64
CA GLU A 48 23.34 -0.49 11.98
C GLU A 48 22.38 -1.15 12.98
N ALA A 49 21.35 -1.84 12.49
CA ALA A 49 20.40 -2.54 13.35
C ALA A 49 21.08 -3.71 14.06
N ILE A 50 21.02 -3.72 15.39
CA ILE A 50 21.57 -4.79 16.22
C ILE A 50 20.48 -5.78 16.64
N GLY A 51 20.86 -7.05 16.84
CA GLY A 51 19.97 -8.08 17.39
C GLY A 51 19.03 -8.74 16.40
N LEU A 52 19.20 -8.51 15.09
CA LEU A 52 18.43 -9.17 14.03
C LEU A 52 19.21 -10.37 13.46
N ALA A 53 18.51 -11.48 13.20
CA ALA A 53 19.03 -12.59 12.44
C ALA A 53 19.03 -12.29 10.92
N GLU A 54 19.85 -13.00 10.15
CA GLU A 54 19.95 -12.82 8.68
C GLU A 54 18.59 -12.99 7.98
N ALA A 55 17.77 -13.95 8.43
CA ALA A 55 16.45 -14.18 7.88
C ALA A 55 15.47 -13.01 8.16
N GLU A 56 15.62 -12.31 9.28
CA GLU A 56 14.80 -11.14 9.61
C GLU A 56 15.21 -9.94 8.77
N VAL A 57 16.51 -9.71 8.60
CA VAL A 57 17.06 -8.71 7.67
C VAL A 57 16.56 -8.95 6.25
N ALA A 58 16.60 -10.21 5.78
CA ALA A 58 16.08 -10.58 4.47
C ALA A 58 14.58 -10.28 4.34
N THR A 59 13.80 -10.60 5.38
CA THR A 59 12.36 -10.31 5.42
C THR A 59 12.10 -8.80 5.35
N LEU A 60 12.82 -7.99 6.13
CA LEU A 60 12.66 -6.53 6.13
C LEU A 60 13.02 -5.91 4.77
N LYS A 61 14.07 -6.40 4.11
CA LYS A 61 14.42 -5.97 2.74
C LYS A 61 13.31 -6.28 1.74
N VAL A 62 12.68 -7.46 1.83
CA VAL A 62 11.50 -7.80 0.99
C VAL A 62 10.33 -6.85 1.26
N LEU A 63 10.19 -6.36 2.49
CA LEU A 63 9.16 -5.38 2.88
C LEU A 63 9.53 -3.92 2.52
N GLY A 64 10.70 -3.70 1.92
CA GLY A 64 11.15 -2.39 1.42
C GLY A 64 12.15 -1.65 2.31
N ALA A 65 12.69 -2.30 3.35
CA ALA A 65 13.78 -1.73 4.14
C ALA A 65 15.07 -1.62 3.31
N LEU A 66 15.89 -0.61 3.62
CA LEU A 66 17.11 -0.30 2.91
C LEU A 66 18.32 -0.54 3.83
N GLU A 67 19.33 -1.18 3.26
CA GLU A 67 20.66 -1.27 3.86
C GLU A 67 21.58 -0.43 2.98
N VAL A 68 22.03 0.69 3.51
CA VAL A 68 22.86 1.67 2.81
C VAL A 68 24.27 1.57 3.36
N ASN A 69 25.26 1.41 2.48
CA ASN A 69 26.69 1.31 2.83
C ASN A 69 27.34 2.68 3.01
#